data_AF-B0R5Z3-F1
#
_entry.id   AF-B0R5Z3-F1
#
_cell.length_a   1.000
_cell.length_b   1.000
_cell.length_c   1.000
_cell.angle_alpha   90.00
_cell.angle_beta   90.00
_cell.angle_gamma   90.00
#
_symmetry.space_group_name_H-M   'P 1'
#
loop_
_entity.id
_entity.type
_entity.pdbx_description
1 polymer ?
#
loop_
_entity_poly.entity_id
_entity_poly.type
_entity_poly.pdbx_seq_one_letter_code
_entity_poly.pdbx_strand_id
1 'polypeptide(L)'
;MSAPEEEFYSEERWQNWLDRLREEELDPEDEDSARLLLNLQDDVAIAAAKILNAYDSEAVSESEAVDELADIRDVVLAEPAFDDEDKLMLVDGVQTSLVAVFYSAEQYVADGVADDAPVMEYVRAAVEAEAEEDLDRALGLVAAGGTRVIDGDELDMAVLEEVEYGLVTEWVNGLDSLQSALSDPEVIEDEESGE
;
A
#
# COMPACT_ATOMS: atom_id res chain seq x y z
N MET A 1 13.23 -2.28 31.72
CA MET A 1 11.96 -2.37 30.97
C MET A 1 12.18 -1.45 29.80
N SER A 2 12.42 -2.01 28.62
CA SER A 2 12.36 -1.22 27.39
C SER A 2 10.95 -0.63 27.32
N ALA A 3 10.86 0.62 26.86
CA ALA A 3 9.56 1.17 26.47
C ALA A 3 8.88 0.16 25.52
N PRO A 4 7.54 0.07 25.48
CA PRO A 4 6.91 -0.59 24.34
C PRO A 4 7.50 0.05 23.09
N GLU A 5 8.10 -0.78 22.23
CA GLU A 5 8.35 -0.41 20.85
C GLU A 5 7.02 0.16 20.33
N GLU A 6 7.04 1.41 19.88
CA GLU A 6 5.82 2.08 19.42
C GLU A 6 5.48 1.42 18.08
N GLU A 7 4.62 0.41 18.11
CA GLU A 7 4.20 -0.39 16.95
C GLU A 7 3.70 0.54 15.83
N PHE A 8 4.27 0.41 14.62
CA PHE A 8 3.95 1.32 13.51
C PHE A 8 2.49 1.16 13.04
N TYR A 9 1.95 -0.06 13.13
CA TYR A 9 0.57 -0.38 12.78
C TYR A 9 0.11 -1.62 13.54
N SER A 10 -1.05 -1.55 14.20
CA SER A 10 -1.55 -2.64 15.03
C SER A 10 -2.76 -3.34 14.42
N GLU A 11 -2.99 -4.59 14.84
CA GLU A 11 -4.21 -5.34 14.51
C GLU A 11 -5.48 -4.57 14.93
N GLU A 12 -5.45 -3.89 16.09
CA GLU A 12 -6.58 -3.08 16.57
C GLU A 12 -6.92 -1.94 15.59
N ARG A 13 -5.90 -1.27 15.03
CA ARG A 13 -6.10 -0.19 14.05
C ARG A 13 -6.74 -0.70 12.76
N TRP A 14 -6.26 -1.83 12.23
CA TRP A 14 -6.88 -2.47 11.07
C TRP A 14 -8.33 -2.89 11.36
N GLN A 15 -8.59 -3.51 12.52
CA GLN A 15 -9.94 -3.92 12.89
C GLN A 15 -10.91 -2.74 13.04
N ASN A 16 -10.45 -1.59 13.55
CA ASN A 16 -11.28 -0.38 13.63
C ASN A 16 -11.76 0.07 12.24
N TRP A 17 -10.88 0.03 11.23
CA TRP A 17 -11.27 0.31 9.84
C TRP A 17 -12.27 -0.72 9.31
N LEU A 18 -12.03 -2.02 9.55
CA LEU A 18 -12.96 -3.06 9.11
C LEU A 18 -14.33 -2.93 9.79
N ASP A 19 -14.37 -2.60 11.07
CA ASP A 19 -15.62 -2.35 11.81
C ASP A 19 -16.38 -1.17 11.22
N ARG A 20 -15.70 -0.07 10.89
CA ARG A 20 -16.30 1.07 10.21
C ARG A 20 -16.89 0.68 8.85
N LEU A 21 -16.14 -0.06 8.03
CA LEU A 21 -16.64 -0.58 6.76
C LEU A 21 -17.84 -1.52 6.94
N ARG A 22 -17.93 -2.27 8.04
CA ARG A 22 -19.10 -3.12 8.35
C ARG A 22 -20.34 -2.28 8.65
N GLU A 23 -20.19 -1.15 9.33
CA GLU A 23 -21.29 -0.27 9.75
C GLU A 23 -21.81 0.62 8.62
N GLU A 24 -20.95 1.03 7.69
CA GLU A 24 -21.29 1.93 6.57
C GLU A 24 -22.00 1.20 5.42
N GLU A 25 -22.90 1.89 4.71
CA GLU A 25 -23.47 1.39 3.44
C GLU A 25 -22.51 1.73 2.30
N LEU A 26 -21.72 0.75 1.83
CA LEU A 26 -20.73 0.95 0.78
C LEU A 26 -21.36 0.83 -0.61
N ASP A 27 -21.19 1.85 -1.44
CA ASP A 27 -21.58 1.86 -2.84
C ASP A 27 -20.36 2.25 -3.71
N PRO A 28 -19.92 1.39 -4.65
CA PRO A 28 -18.80 1.69 -5.56
C PRO A 28 -19.02 2.94 -6.42
N GLU A 29 -20.27 3.36 -6.63
CA GLU A 29 -20.62 4.58 -7.38
C GLU A 29 -20.65 5.83 -6.49
N ASP A 30 -20.49 5.69 -5.18
CA ASP A 30 -20.56 6.77 -4.19
C ASP A 30 -19.17 7.31 -3.82
N GLU A 31 -19.05 8.64 -3.82
CA GLU A 31 -17.77 9.34 -3.58
C GLU A 31 -17.29 9.17 -2.13
N ASP A 32 -18.21 9.11 -1.17
CA ASP A 32 -17.86 9.00 0.25
C ASP A 32 -17.40 7.56 0.58
N SER A 33 -18.02 6.56 -0.03
CA SER A 33 -17.57 5.16 0.01
C SER A 33 -16.17 4.98 -0.59
N ALA A 34 -15.92 5.58 -1.77
CA ALA A 34 -14.60 5.55 -2.40
C ALA A 34 -13.54 6.24 -1.53
N ARG A 35 -13.86 7.40 -0.94
CA ARG A 35 -12.97 8.11 -0.02
C ARG A 35 -12.65 7.26 1.21
N LEU A 36 -13.62 6.55 1.76
CA LEU A 36 -13.41 5.69 2.94
C LEU A 36 -12.41 4.56 2.65
N LEU A 37 -12.52 3.91 1.49
CA LEU A 37 -11.59 2.84 1.08
C LEU A 37 -10.18 3.39 0.80
N LEU A 38 -10.09 4.57 0.16
CA LEU A 38 -8.81 5.24 -0.06
C LEU A 38 -8.15 5.65 1.25
N ASN A 39 -8.91 6.17 2.22
CA ASN A 39 -8.38 6.52 3.54
C ASN A 39 -7.80 5.30 4.27
N LEU A 40 -8.46 4.12 4.16
CA LEU A 40 -7.93 2.86 4.68
C LEU A 40 -6.60 2.48 4.02
N GLN A 41 -6.55 2.53 2.69
CA GLN A 41 -5.34 2.26 1.92
C GLN A 41 -4.20 3.20 2.30
N ASP A 42 -4.47 4.51 2.34
CA ASP A 42 -3.51 5.55 2.69
C ASP A 42 -2.99 5.35 4.12
N ASP A 43 -3.85 4.98 5.05
CA ASP A 43 -3.45 4.73 6.45
C ASP A 43 -2.37 3.65 6.57
N VAL A 44 -2.51 2.56 5.81
CA VAL A 44 -1.50 1.48 5.75
C VAL A 44 -0.25 1.97 5.02
N ALA A 45 -0.40 2.69 3.91
CA ALA A 45 0.72 3.26 3.16
C ALA A 45 1.56 4.24 4.02
N ILE A 46 0.92 5.04 4.88
CA ILE A 46 1.56 5.92 5.86
C ILE A 46 2.36 5.12 6.88
N ALA A 47 1.85 3.98 7.34
CA ALA A 47 2.61 3.14 8.27
C ALA A 47 3.87 2.56 7.61
N ALA A 48 3.77 2.07 6.38
CA ALA A 48 4.92 1.63 5.59
C ALA A 48 5.93 2.77 5.37
N ALA A 49 5.46 3.96 4.98
CA ALA A 49 6.29 5.14 4.79
C ALA A 49 7.02 5.56 6.08
N LYS A 50 6.39 5.42 7.26
CA LYS A 50 7.04 5.69 8.55
C LYS A 50 8.17 4.71 8.86
N ILE A 51 7.99 3.42 8.55
CA ILE A 51 9.06 2.42 8.70
C ILE A 51 10.22 2.76 7.75
N LEU A 52 9.93 3.06 6.48
CA LEU A 52 10.95 3.43 5.50
C LEU A 52 11.73 4.68 5.93
N ASN A 53 11.04 5.71 6.42
CA ASN A 53 11.70 6.91 6.96
C ASN A 53 12.55 6.61 8.21
N ALA A 54 12.09 5.72 9.09
CA ALA A 54 12.86 5.28 10.25
C ALA A 54 14.11 4.49 9.83
N TYR A 55 14.01 3.66 8.80
CA TYR A 55 15.13 2.94 8.22
C TYR A 55 16.15 3.88 7.57
N ASP A 56 15.71 4.80 6.70
CA ASP A 56 16.58 5.76 6.00
C ASP A 56 17.30 6.73 6.97
N SER A 57 16.66 7.03 8.11
CA SER A 57 17.26 7.85 9.16
C SER A 57 18.14 7.06 10.14
N GLU A 58 18.38 5.77 9.87
CA GLU A 58 19.13 4.83 10.72
C GLU A 58 18.54 4.71 12.15
N ALA A 59 17.25 5.02 12.33
CA ALA A 59 16.55 4.90 13.60
C ALA A 59 16.16 3.46 13.93
N VAL A 60 15.94 2.64 12.90
CA VAL A 60 15.78 1.18 12.97
C VAL A 60 16.79 0.49 12.05
N SER A 61 17.19 -0.72 12.39
CA SER A 61 18.03 -1.56 11.53
C SER A 61 17.25 -2.18 10.37
N GLU A 62 17.98 -2.69 9.38
CA GLU A 62 17.39 -3.48 8.27
C GLU A 62 16.51 -4.62 8.78
N SER A 63 16.98 -5.39 9.76
CA SER A 63 16.21 -6.49 10.33
C SER A 63 14.95 -6.01 11.04
N GLU A 64 15.03 -4.91 11.79
CA GLU A 64 13.86 -4.35 12.46
C GLU A 64 12.84 -3.83 11.45
N ALA A 65 13.28 -3.12 10.40
CA ALA A 65 12.39 -2.64 9.35
C ALA A 65 11.70 -3.78 8.58
N VAL A 66 12.42 -4.87 8.28
CA VAL A 66 11.84 -6.06 7.63
C VAL A 66 10.81 -6.74 8.55
N ASP A 67 11.13 -6.90 9.83
CA ASP A 67 10.23 -7.53 10.80
C ASP A 67 8.94 -6.69 10.96
N GLU A 68 9.06 -5.36 11.09
CA GLU A 68 7.91 -4.45 11.19
C GLU A 68 7.05 -4.47 9.91
N LEU A 69 7.66 -4.41 8.71
CA LEU A 69 6.91 -4.51 7.45
C LEU A 69 6.15 -5.83 7.34
N ALA A 70 6.77 -6.94 7.76
CA ALA A 70 6.14 -8.26 7.76
C ALA A 70 4.96 -8.33 8.75
N ASP A 71 5.09 -7.75 9.94
CA ASP A 71 4.02 -7.72 10.94
C ASP A 71 2.80 -6.94 10.42
N ILE A 72 3.00 -5.76 9.82
CA ILE A 72 1.90 -5.00 9.20
C ILE A 72 1.26 -5.80 8.06
N ARG A 73 2.07 -6.39 7.19
CA ARG A 73 1.59 -7.18 6.05
C ARG A 73 0.74 -8.36 6.51
N ASP A 74 1.17 -9.08 7.54
CA ASP A 74 0.45 -10.24 8.07
C ASP A 74 -0.91 -9.83 8.67
N VAL A 75 -1.01 -8.67 9.31
CA VAL A 75 -2.27 -8.10 9.79
C VAL A 75 -3.18 -7.69 8.64
N VAL A 76 -2.65 -6.89 7.70
CA VAL A 76 -3.43 -6.26 6.63
C VAL A 76 -3.90 -7.28 5.60
N LEU A 77 -3.07 -8.27 5.23
CA LEU A 77 -3.40 -9.28 4.24
C LEU A 77 -4.07 -10.53 4.82
N ALA A 78 -4.37 -10.55 6.12
CA ALA A 78 -5.19 -11.59 6.70
C ALA A 78 -6.59 -11.59 6.06
N GLU A 79 -7.17 -12.79 5.88
CA GLU A 79 -8.51 -12.94 5.30
C GLU A 79 -9.54 -12.16 6.16
N PRO A 80 -10.20 -11.13 5.60
CA PRO A 80 -11.06 -10.27 6.38
C PRO A 80 -12.41 -10.96 6.65
N ALA A 81 -12.86 -10.90 7.91
CA ALA A 81 -14.12 -11.52 8.32
C ALA A 81 -15.31 -10.61 7.98
N PHE A 82 -15.87 -10.78 6.77
CA PHE A 82 -17.12 -10.15 6.34
C PHE A 82 -18.15 -11.21 5.95
N ASP A 83 -19.39 -11.04 6.42
CA ASP A 83 -20.52 -11.85 5.97
C ASP A 83 -21.09 -11.35 4.62
N ASP A 84 -20.78 -10.12 4.25
CA ASP A 84 -21.23 -9.43 3.04
C ASP A 84 -20.20 -9.61 1.92
N GLU A 85 -20.59 -10.28 0.83
CA GLU A 85 -19.72 -10.58 -0.31
C GLU A 85 -19.28 -9.31 -1.06
N ASP A 86 -20.13 -8.28 -1.14
CA ASP A 86 -19.81 -7.04 -1.85
C ASP A 86 -18.76 -6.24 -1.07
N LYS A 87 -18.91 -6.15 0.26
CA LYS A 87 -17.90 -5.52 1.13
C LYS A 87 -16.59 -6.29 1.12
N LEU A 88 -16.66 -7.63 1.07
CA LEU A 88 -15.47 -8.47 0.98
C LEU A 88 -14.67 -8.16 -0.30
N MET A 89 -15.35 -8.01 -1.45
CA MET A 89 -14.68 -7.63 -2.71
C MET A 89 -14.03 -6.25 -2.64
N LEU A 90 -14.65 -5.28 -1.95
CA LEU A 90 -14.07 -3.95 -1.78
C LEU A 90 -12.80 -3.98 -0.92
N VAL A 91 -12.81 -4.73 0.18
CA VAL A 91 -11.63 -4.91 1.02
C VAL A 91 -10.53 -5.69 0.29
N ASP A 92 -10.88 -6.70 -0.50
CA ASP A 92 -9.93 -7.45 -1.33
C ASP A 92 -9.24 -6.55 -2.36
N GLY A 93 -9.94 -5.55 -2.93
CA GLY A 93 -9.34 -4.52 -3.77
C GLY A 93 -8.27 -3.71 -3.03
N VAL A 94 -8.61 -3.20 -1.84
CA VAL A 94 -7.65 -2.46 -0.98
C VAL A 94 -6.46 -3.34 -0.57
N GLN A 95 -6.69 -4.60 -0.20
CA GLN A 95 -5.60 -5.52 0.12
C GLN A 95 -4.72 -5.78 -1.10
N THR A 96 -5.32 -5.94 -2.29
CA THR A 96 -4.62 -6.15 -3.55
C THR A 96 -3.71 -4.98 -3.88
N SER A 97 -4.18 -3.73 -3.79
CA SER A 97 -3.35 -2.55 -4.05
C SER A 97 -2.15 -2.47 -3.10
N LEU A 98 -2.34 -2.82 -1.82
CA LEU A 98 -1.30 -2.80 -0.78
C LEU A 98 -0.24 -3.91 -0.95
N VAL A 99 -0.51 -4.98 -1.71
CA VAL A 99 0.52 -6.00 -2.01
C VAL A 99 1.76 -5.36 -2.60
N ALA A 100 1.62 -4.50 -3.62
CA ALA A 100 2.77 -3.86 -4.24
C ALA A 100 3.49 -2.88 -3.30
N VAL A 101 2.78 -2.24 -2.37
CA VAL A 101 3.38 -1.38 -1.34
C VAL A 101 4.33 -2.18 -0.46
N PHE A 102 3.88 -3.31 0.09
CA PHE A 102 4.71 -4.16 0.95
C PHE A 102 5.91 -4.75 0.18
N TYR A 103 5.68 -5.29 -1.01
CA TYR A 103 6.77 -5.87 -1.81
C TYR A 103 7.80 -4.82 -2.22
N SER A 104 7.38 -3.58 -2.53
CA SER A 104 8.29 -2.48 -2.82
C SER A 104 9.12 -2.08 -1.60
N ALA A 105 8.47 -1.95 -0.45
CA ALA A 105 9.14 -1.57 0.80
C ALA A 105 10.14 -2.65 1.24
N GLU A 106 9.75 -3.92 1.22
CA GLU A 106 10.62 -5.05 1.57
C GLU A 106 11.81 -5.15 0.60
N GLN A 107 11.57 -5.00 -0.70
CA GLN A 107 12.64 -5.00 -1.70
C GLN A 107 13.60 -3.81 -1.50
N TYR A 108 13.08 -2.62 -1.21
CA TYR A 108 13.91 -1.45 -0.94
C TYR A 108 14.81 -1.66 0.29
N VAL A 109 14.28 -2.20 1.38
CA VAL A 109 15.07 -2.46 2.60
C VAL A 109 16.11 -3.56 2.37
N ALA A 110 15.76 -4.63 1.64
CA ALA A 110 16.63 -5.80 1.45
C ALA A 110 17.68 -5.63 0.34
N ASP A 111 17.27 -5.10 -0.81
CA ASP A 111 18.07 -5.05 -2.04
C ASP A 111 18.41 -3.61 -2.48
N GLY A 112 17.77 -2.60 -1.87
CA GLY A 112 17.90 -1.20 -2.27
C GLY A 112 17.08 -0.85 -3.50
N VAL A 113 17.42 0.29 -4.10
CA VAL A 113 16.72 0.85 -5.26
C VAL A 113 17.07 0.07 -6.53
N ALA A 114 16.06 -0.40 -7.26
CA ALA A 114 16.25 -1.08 -8.54
C ALA A 114 16.85 -0.13 -9.58
N ASP A 115 17.90 -0.50 -10.34
CA ASP A 115 18.64 0.45 -11.19
C ASP A 115 18.46 0.27 -12.71
N ASP A 116 17.67 -0.71 -13.15
CA ASP A 116 17.53 -1.05 -14.57
C ASP A 116 16.73 -0.02 -15.39
N ALA A 117 15.71 0.61 -14.81
CA ALA A 117 14.78 1.49 -15.52
C ALA A 117 14.12 2.54 -14.60
N PRO A 118 13.60 3.67 -15.13
CA PRO A 118 12.77 4.58 -14.34
C PRO A 118 11.40 3.97 -13.98
N VAL A 119 10.74 4.48 -12.94
CA VAL A 119 9.44 3.98 -12.43
C VAL A 119 8.41 3.73 -13.56
N MET A 120 8.29 4.68 -14.49
CA MET A 120 7.31 4.61 -15.59
C MET A 120 7.61 3.51 -16.62
N GLU A 121 8.86 3.10 -16.77
CA GLU A 121 9.23 1.98 -17.64
C GLU A 121 8.96 0.64 -16.96
N TYR A 122 9.18 0.54 -15.65
CA TYR A 122 8.78 -0.62 -14.86
C TYR A 122 7.26 -0.86 -14.93
N VAL A 123 6.45 0.19 -14.75
CA VAL A 123 4.98 0.07 -14.83
C VAL A 123 4.54 -0.43 -16.21
N ARG A 124 5.07 0.12 -17.30
CA ARG A 124 4.74 -0.35 -18.66
C ARG A 124 5.14 -1.81 -18.88
N ALA A 125 6.33 -2.19 -18.41
CA ALA A 125 6.78 -3.58 -18.49
C ALA A 125 5.90 -4.52 -17.65
N ALA A 126 5.38 -4.05 -16.51
CA ALA A 126 4.43 -4.80 -15.69
C ALA A 126 3.11 -5.03 -16.43
N VAL A 127 2.58 -4.01 -17.11
CA VAL A 127 1.37 -4.14 -17.95
C VAL A 127 1.58 -5.16 -19.08
N GLU A 128 2.75 -5.14 -19.73
CA GLU A 128 3.09 -6.15 -20.73
C GLU A 128 3.13 -7.57 -20.13
N ALA A 129 3.73 -7.72 -18.94
CA ALA A 129 3.79 -9.01 -18.24
C ALA A 129 2.40 -9.50 -17.81
N GLU A 130 1.52 -8.61 -17.34
CA GLU A 130 0.13 -8.92 -17.01
C GLU A 130 -0.64 -9.41 -18.24
N ALA A 131 -0.49 -8.74 -19.38
CA ALA A 131 -1.09 -9.17 -20.65
C ALA A 131 -0.57 -10.53 -21.16
N GLU A 132 0.64 -10.92 -20.73
CA GLU A 132 1.24 -12.23 -20.96
C GLU A 132 0.82 -13.29 -19.91
N GLU A 133 -0.07 -12.95 -18.97
CA GLU A 133 -0.49 -13.76 -17.82
C GLU A 133 0.67 -14.14 -16.88
N ASP A 134 1.77 -13.39 -16.91
CA ASP A 134 2.95 -13.57 -16.05
C ASP A 134 2.86 -12.64 -14.83
N LEU A 135 1.92 -12.96 -13.93
CA LEU A 135 1.58 -12.12 -12.77
C LEU A 135 2.73 -11.98 -11.77
N ASP A 136 3.54 -13.02 -11.58
CA ASP A 136 4.71 -12.98 -10.71
C ASP A 136 5.73 -11.94 -11.22
N ARG A 137 5.97 -11.94 -12.54
CA ARG A 137 6.82 -10.94 -13.18
C ARG A 137 6.20 -9.55 -13.13
N ALA A 138 4.89 -9.43 -13.36
CA ALA A 138 4.20 -8.15 -13.29
C ALA A 138 4.34 -7.52 -11.90
N LEU A 139 4.07 -8.27 -10.84
CA LEU A 139 4.22 -7.81 -9.46
C LEU A 139 5.68 -7.43 -9.16
N GLY A 140 6.65 -8.26 -9.55
CA GLY A 140 8.08 -7.96 -9.35
C GLY A 140 8.53 -6.69 -10.07
N LEU A 141 7.97 -6.39 -11.25
CA LEU A 141 8.22 -5.15 -11.98
C LEU A 141 7.58 -3.94 -11.29
N VAL A 142 6.34 -4.06 -10.79
CA VAL A 142 5.71 -2.99 -10.01
C VAL A 142 6.51 -2.74 -8.72
N ALA A 143 6.93 -3.79 -8.02
CA ALA A 143 7.76 -3.68 -6.81
C ALA A 143 9.09 -2.97 -7.08
N ALA A 144 9.78 -3.31 -8.17
CA ALA A 144 10.98 -2.61 -8.61
C ALA A 144 10.70 -1.12 -8.90
N GLY A 145 9.57 -0.82 -9.55
CA GLY A 145 9.09 0.56 -9.74
C GLY A 145 8.81 1.26 -8.41
N GLY A 146 8.22 0.59 -7.43
CA GLY A 146 7.97 1.16 -6.11
C GLY A 146 9.25 1.48 -5.34
N THR A 147 10.33 0.69 -5.49
CA THR A 147 11.64 1.07 -4.90
C THR A 147 12.16 2.41 -5.43
N ARG A 148 11.82 2.79 -6.67
CA ARG A 148 12.13 4.10 -7.24
C ARG A 148 11.29 5.22 -6.63
N VAL A 149 10.00 4.95 -6.42
CA VAL A 149 9.10 5.89 -5.73
C VAL A 149 9.62 6.19 -4.33
N ILE A 150 10.11 5.16 -3.61
CA ILE A 150 10.72 5.31 -2.29
C ILE A 150 11.98 6.19 -2.35
N ASP A 151 12.82 6.05 -3.38
CA ASP A 151 14.00 6.92 -3.63
C ASP A 151 13.64 8.35 -4.10
N GLY A 152 12.35 8.61 -4.39
CA GLY A 152 11.83 9.92 -4.77
C GLY A 152 11.64 10.15 -6.27
N ASP A 153 11.67 9.11 -7.11
CA ASP A 153 11.17 9.21 -8.49
C ASP A 153 9.65 9.46 -8.49
N GLU A 154 9.19 10.38 -9.34
CA GLU A 154 7.77 10.72 -9.47
C GLU A 154 7.03 9.66 -10.30
N LEU A 155 6.05 9.01 -9.69
CA LEU A 155 5.02 8.20 -10.34
C LEU A 155 3.89 9.11 -10.82
N ASP A 156 3.76 9.23 -12.13
CA ASP A 156 2.67 9.95 -12.78
C ASP A 156 1.57 8.96 -13.20
N MET A 157 0.39 9.11 -12.60
CA MET A 157 -0.78 8.25 -12.88
C MET A 157 -1.26 8.33 -14.33
N ALA A 158 -0.81 9.32 -15.11
CA ALA A 158 -1.02 9.36 -16.57
C ALA A 158 -0.46 8.11 -17.30
N VAL A 159 0.46 7.36 -16.67
CA VAL A 159 0.94 6.06 -17.22
C VAL A 159 -0.18 5.05 -17.44
N LEU A 160 -1.28 5.17 -16.69
CA LEU A 160 -2.41 4.24 -16.73
C LEU A 160 -3.57 4.71 -17.63
N GLU A 161 -3.52 5.92 -18.21
CA GLU A 161 -4.65 6.47 -19.00
C GLU A 161 -5.10 5.57 -20.16
N GLU A 162 -4.17 4.82 -20.76
CA GLU A 162 -4.43 3.91 -21.89
C GLU A 162 -4.37 2.42 -21.49
N VAL A 163 -4.26 2.13 -20.19
CA VAL A 163 -4.14 0.77 -19.64
C VAL A 163 -5.53 0.24 -19.30
N GLU A 164 -5.81 -1.00 -19.70
CA GLU A 164 -7.04 -1.68 -19.28
C GLU A 164 -6.96 -2.00 -17.78
N TYR A 165 -8.09 -1.85 -17.08
CA TYR A 165 -8.16 -2.13 -15.65
C TYR A 165 -7.77 -3.59 -15.34
N GLY A 166 -6.87 -3.77 -14.37
CA GLY A 166 -6.27 -5.04 -13.98
C GLY A 166 -5.51 -4.96 -12.66
N LEU A 167 -4.74 -5.99 -12.34
CA LEU A 167 -3.91 -6.05 -11.14
C LEU A 167 -2.83 -4.97 -11.15
N VAL A 168 -2.22 -4.69 -12.31
CA VAL A 168 -1.18 -3.65 -12.37
C VAL A 168 -1.77 -2.27 -12.07
N THR A 169 -3.00 -1.97 -12.51
CA THR A 169 -3.64 -0.69 -12.18
C THR A 169 -3.93 -0.56 -10.68
N GLU A 170 -4.35 -1.64 -10.02
CA GLU A 170 -4.56 -1.69 -8.57
C GLU A 170 -3.25 -1.51 -7.79
N TRP A 171 -2.21 -2.25 -8.17
CA TRP A 171 -0.89 -2.14 -7.55
C TRP A 171 -0.27 -0.76 -7.69
N VAL A 172 -0.39 -0.15 -8.87
CA VAL A 172 0.11 1.21 -9.12
C VAL A 172 -0.70 2.25 -8.33
N ASN A 173 -2.00 2.03 -8.11
CA ASN A 173 -2.81 2.87 -7.21
C ASN A 173 -2.28 2.80 -5.76
N GLY A 174 -1.91 1.62 -5.28
CA GLY A 174 -1.24 1.47 -3.97
C GLY A 174 0.10 2.22 -3.90
N LEU A 175 0.89 2.20 -4.98
CA LEU A 175 2.14 2.97 -5.04
C LEU A 175 1.93 4.49 -5.03
N ASP A 176 0.82 4.99 -5.58
CA ASP A 176 0.46 6.41 -5.52
C ASP A 176 0.11 6.85 -4.09
N SER A 177 -0.60 6.01 -3.34
CA SER A 177 -0.78 6.19 -1.89
C SER A 177 0.56 6.22 -1.14
N LEU A 178 1.47 5.29 -1.46
CA LEU A 178 2.81 5.29 -0.86
C LEU A 178 3.60 6.56 -1.21
N GLN A 179 3.58 7.01 -2.47
CA GLN A 179 4.22 8.26 -2.91
C GLN A 179 3.72 9.46 -2.10
N SER A 180 2.39 9.55 -1.92
CA SER A 180 1.75 10.62 -1.16
C SER A 180 2.18 10.56 0.32
N ALA A 181 2.15 9.37 0.91
CA ALA A 181 2.56 9.12 2.29
C ALA A 181 4.05 9.44 2.56
N LEU A 182 4.94 9.16 1.62
CA LEU A 182 6.36 9.50 1.72
C LEU A 182 6.61 11.01 1.64
N SER A 183 5.78 11.72 0.88
CA SER A 183 5.87 13.18 0.73
C SER A 183 5.37 13.92 1.97
N ASP A 184 4.29 13.43 2.60
CA ASP A 184 3.73 14.00 3.82
C ASP A 184 3.08 12.91 4.70
N PRO A 185 3.85 12.31 5.64
CA PRO A 185 3.34 11.23 6.50
C PRO A 185 2.49 11.78 7.66
N GLU A 186 1.39 12.46 7.35
CA GLU A 186 0.38 12.82 8.34
C GLU A 186 -0.53 11.60 8.61
N VAL A 187 -0.86 11.38 9.88
CA VAL A 187 -1.81 10.32 10.24
C VAL A 187 -3.19 10.70 9.72
N ILE A 188 -3.87 9.78 9.03
CA ILE A 188 -5.27 9.95 8.70
C ILE A 188 -6.07 9.86 10.00
N GLU A 189 -6.56 11.00 10.48
CA GLU A 189 -7.49 11.06 11.60
C GLU A 189 -8.87 10.60 11.11
N ASP A 190 -9.53 9.71 11.85
CA ASP A 190 -10.95 9.46 11.65
C ASP A 190 -11.71 10.80 11.72
N GLU A 191 -12.40 11.18 10.64
CA GLU A 191 -13.22 12.42 10.55
C GLU A 191 -14.45 12.44 11.51
N GLU A 192 -14.35 11.83 12.69
CA GLU A 192 -15.32 11.90 13.79
C GLU A 192 -14.83 12.73 15.00
N SER A 193 -14.08 13.80 14.75
CA SER A 193 -13.78 14.83 15.78
C SER A 193 -14.42 16.16 15.42
N GLY A 194 -15.75 16.14 15.30
CA GLY A 194 -16.53 17.28 14.85
C GLY A 194 -17.86 17.49 15.58
N GLU A 195 -17.89 17.46 16.92
CA GLU A 195 -18.88 18.19 17.75
C GLU A 195 -18.27 18.81 19.02
#